data_AF-A0A8J5CS78-F1
#
_entry.id   AF-A0A8J5CS78-F1
#
_cell.length_a   1.000
_cell.length_b   1.000
_cell.length_c   1.000
_cell.angle_alpha   90.00
_cell.angle_beta   90.00
_cell.angle_gamma   90.00
#
_symmetry.space_group_name_H-M   'P 1'
#
loop_
_entity.id
_entity.type
_entity.pdbx_description
1 polymer ?
#
loop_
_entity_poly.entity_id
_entity_poly.type
_entity_poly.pdbx_seq_one_letter_code
_entity_poly.pdbx_strand_id
1 'polypeptide(L)'
;MAANTMKDPRTFFTQGTASQFEYVYLLYEEAVKLKAVQKNRKPEEFLKLDTWYQKELPPKIKARGKDAHLTHEELCLCMKWKLWRGKFSPRLKDLIQMNTPRLCMAETKKAFRQLAKREDLLSAVQALCNLKGVGPAMASTILTAGNPEMCGFMADECLLAIPEIEGIDYTTKELINFVEQLKVAAGRLNKEGSDNQWNPHKVEMALWAHFVFGELKKDMLDGMPETPAPSSTQQPAENGDSQTQSPQKAKNGDANPEESNDSMDSAFANKENLTANTNGTSDAENSRASVISNCEDTNDSVAVSEAASEALSEAPSEPVSEAPSETVSEPDTQMTPAPATEASATRPTDSTDEPAQKKAKVDE
;
A
#
# COMPACT_ATOMS: atom_id res chain seq x y z
N MET A 1 -18.80 -22.18 18.67
CA MET A 1 -19.18 -20.76 18.44
C MET A 1 -18.03 -19.92 17.90
N ALA A 2 -16.76 -20.17 18.23
CA ALA A 2 -15.62 -19.34 17.82
C ALA A 2 -15.40 -19.19 16.28
N ALA A 3 -15.64 -20.24 15.49
CA ALA A 3 -15.39 -20.19 14.04
C ALA A 3 -16.19 -19.10 13.27
N ASN A 4 -17.30 -18.61 13.83
CA ASN A 4 -18.13 -17.60 13.16
C ASN A 4 -17.70 -16.15 13.44
N THR A 5 -16.88 -15.90 14.48
CA THR A 5 -16.37 -14.55 14.80
C THR A 5 -15.16 -14.18 13.93
N MET A 6 -14.35 -15.15 13.53
CA MET A 6 -13.20 -14.91 12.63
C MET A 6 -13.58 -14.49 11.20
N LYS A 7 -14.87 -14.49 10.86
CA LYS A 7 -15.40 -13.93 9.60
C LYS A 7 -15.68 -12.43 9.66
N ASP A 8 -15.67 -11.82 10.85
CA ASP A 8 -15.72 -10.36 11.02
C ASP A 8 -14.30 -9.78 10.81
N PRO A 9 -14.11 -8.79 9.90
CA PRO A 9 -12.80 -8.23 9.62
C PRO A 9 -12.11 -7.58 10.83
N ARG A 10 -12.88 -6.96 11.74
CA ARG A 10 -12.35 -6.31 12.96
C ARG A 10 -11.81 -7.33 13.96
N THR A 11 -12.53 -8.43 14.14
CA THR A 11 -12.10 -9.59 14.94
C THR A 11 -10.89 -10.27 14.30
N PHE A 12 -10.91 -10.47 12.98
CA PHE A 12 -9.77 -11.04 12.25
C PHE A 12 -8.50 -10.20 12.41
N PHE A 13 -8.58 -8.87 12.24
CA PHE A 13 -7.44 -7.97 12.40
C PHE A 13 -6.79 -8.06 13.80
N THR A 14 -7.62 -7.99 14.84
CA THR A 14 -7.16 -7.92 16.23
C THR A 14 -6.72 -9.27 16.79
N GLN A 15 -7.45 -10.35 16.51
CA GLN A 15 -7.31 -11.65 17.17
C GLN A 15 -6.84 -12.79 16.23
N GLY A 16 -6.78 -12.56 14.92
CA GLY A 16 -6.37 -13.58 13.95
C GLY A 16 -4.91 -13.97 14.09
N THR A 17 -4.63 -15.27 14.19
CA THR A 17 -3.28 -15.83 14.35
C THR A 17 -2.48 -15.76 13.04
N ALA A 18 -1.16 -15.94 13.13
CA ALA A 18 -0.27 -15.96 11.97
C ALA A 18 -0.70 -17.00 10.91
N SER A 19 -1.12 -18.20 11.31
CA SER A 19 -1.64 -19.22 10.38
C SER A 19 -2.98 -18.84 9.74
N GLN A 20 -3.85 -18.09 10.45
CA GLN A 20 -5.12 -17.60 9.91
C GLN A 20 -4.89 -16.48 8.88
N PHE A 21 -3.96 -15.57 9.19
CA PHE A 21 -3.48 -14.55 8.25
C PHE A 21 -2.82 -15.18 7.02
N GLU A 22 -1.98 -16.19 7.20
CA GLU A 22 -1.32 -16.93 6.12
C GLU A 22 -2.32 -17.63 5.19
N TYR A 23 -3.31 -18.33 5.76
CA TYR A 23 -4.39 -18.94 4.99
C TYR A 23 -5.08 -17.94 4.05
N VAL A 24 -5.46 -16.76 4.56
CA VAL A 24 -6.13 -15.73 3.74
C VAL A 24 -5.15 -15.09 2.75
N TYR A 25 -3.90 -14.86 3.13
CA TYR A 25 -2.87 -14.30 2.25
C TYR A 25 -2.60 -15.19 1.03
N LEU A 26 -2.58 -16.51 1.21
CA LEU A 26 -2.45 -17.48 0.11
C LEU A 26 -3.65 -17.46 -0.86
N LEU A 27 -4.82 -17.01 -0.40
CA LEU A 27 -6.03 -16.85 -1.22
C LEU A 27 -6.13 -15.47 -1.91
N TYR A 28 -5.14 -14.58 -1.76
CA TYR A 28 -5.20 -13.21 -2.29
C TYR A 28 -5.52 -13.13 -3.80
N GLU A 29 -4.96 -14.01 -4.63
CA GLU A 29 -5.24 -14.01 -6.07
C GLU A 29 -6.72 -14.37 -6.39
N GLU A 30 -7.39 -15.15 -5.55
CA GLU A 30 -8.83 -15.41 -5.68
C GLU A 30 -9.67 -14.19 -5.28
N ALA A 31 -9.27 -13.45 -4.24
CA ALA A 31 -9.92 -12.18 -3.89
C ALA A 31 -9.80 -11.14 -5.02
N VAL A 32 -8.64 -11.06 -5.69
CA VAL A 32 -8.43 -10.21 -6.88
C VAL A 32 -9.38 -10.62 -8.03
N LYS A 33 -9.54 -11.92 -8.30
CA LYS A 33 -10.51 -12.43 -9.29
C LYS A 33 -11.95 -12.04 -8.95
N LEU A 34 -12.38 -12.29 -7.70
CA LEU A 34 -13.73 -11.94 -7.24
C LEU A 34 -14.01 -10.44 -7.37
N LYS A 35 -13.05 -9.58 -6.99
CA LYS A 35 -13.18 -8.12 -7.12
C LYS A 35 -13.26 -7.67 -8.59
N ALA A 36 -12.56 -8.34 -9.50
CA ALA A 36 -12.70 -8.07 -10.94
C ALA A 36 -14.13 -8.35 -11.43
N VAL A 37 -14.68 -9.52 -11.07
CA VAL A 37 -16.04 -9.93 -11.44
C VAL A 37 -17.08 -8.98 -10.83
N GLN A 38 -16.96 -8.63 -9.54
CA GLN A 38 -17.86 -7.66 -8.87
C GLN A 38 -17.95 -6.33 -9.63
N LYS A 39 -16.84 -5.89 -10.26
CA LYS A 39 -16.74 -4.62 -10.97
C LYS A 39 -17.01 -4.73 -12.48
N ASN A 40 -17.57 -5.85 -12.94
CA ASN A 40 -17.82 -6.17 -14.35
C ASN A 40 -16.56 -6.04 -15.23
N ARG A 41 -15.42 -6.55 -14.73
CA ARG A 41 -14.12 -6.55 -15.42
C ARG A 41 -13.58 -7.96 -15.58
N LYS A 42 -12.73 -8.15 -16.60
CA LYS A 42 -12.06 -9.42 -16.85
C LYS A 42 -11.04 -9.73 -15.73
N PRO A 43 -11.13 -10.90 -15.07
CA PRO A 43 -10.17 -11.28 -14.03
C PRO A 43 -8.72 -11.31 -14.50
N GLU A 44 -8.48 -11.73 -15.75
CA GLU A 44 -7.15 -11.86 -16.35
C GLU A 44 -6.47 -10.48 -16.49
N GLU A 45 -7.25 -9.45 -16.81
CA GLU A 45 -6.77 -8.08 -16.93
C GLU A 45 -6.42 -7.48 -15.55
N PHE A 46 -7.17 -7.81 -14.48
CA PHE A 46 -6.79 -7.39 -13.12
C PHE A 46 -5.56 -8.15 -12.64
N LEU A 47 -5.55 -9.49 -12.73
CA LEU A 47 -4.45 -10.33 -12.29
C LEU A 47 -3.12 -9.96 -12.95
N LYS A 48 -3.13 -9.60 -14.24
CA LYS A 48 -1.92 -9.11 -14.93
C LYS A 48 -1.43 -7.77 -14.36
N LEU A 49 -2.35 -6.84 -14.10
CA LEU A 49 -2.03 -5.52 -13.54
C LEU A 49 -1.57 -5.63 -12.07
N ASP A 50 -2.18 -6.52 -11.31
CA ASP A 50 -1.82 -6.80 -9.93
C ASP A 50 -0.47 -7.55 -9.83
N THR A 51 -0.26 -8.59 -10.65
CA THR A 51 1.06 -9.27 -10.77
C THR A 51 2.17 -8.27 -11.08
N TRP A 52 1.93 -7.31 -11.99
CA TRP A 52 2.87 -6.23 -12.26
C TRP A 52 3.15 -5.38 -11.01
N TYR A 53 2.11 -4.95 -10.30
CA TYR A 53 2.25 -4.09 -9.11
C TYR A 53 2.91 -4.81 -7.93
N GLN A 54 2.57 -6.09 -7.68
CA GLN A 54 3.05 -6.88 -6.55
C GLN A 54 4.43 -7.49 -6.79
N LYS A 55 4.66 -8.05 -7.99
CA LYS A 55 5.82 -8.93 -8.28
C LYS A 55 6.86 -8.28 -9.20
N GLU A 56 6.49 -7.34 -10.08
CA GLU A 56 7.45 -6.70 -11.00
C GLU A 56 7.94 -5.31 -10.56
N LEU A 57 7.02 -4.46 -10.08
CA LEU A 57 7.31 -3.05 -9.79
C LEU A 57 8.28 -2.86 -8.61
N PRO A 58 8.14 -3.54 -7.44
CA PRO A 58 9.05 -3.33 -6.32
C PRO A 58 10.51 -3.71 -6.64
N PRO A 59 10.80 -4.84 -7.33
CA PRO A 59 12.14 -5.12 -7.83
C PRO A 59 12.68 -4.05 -8.81
N LYS A 60 11.85 -3.52 -9.72
CA LYS A 60 12.25 -2.46 -10.65
C LYS A 60 12.61 -1.16 -9.93
N ILE A 61 11.87 -0.78 -8.89
CA ILE A 61 12.20 0.39 -8.05
C ILE A 61 13.48 0.13 -7.26
N LYS A 62 13.61 -1.03 -6.62
CA LYS A 62 14.79 -1.41 -5.82
C LYS A 62 16.07 -1.47 -6.65
N ALA A 63 16.00 -1.94 -7.90
CA ALA A 63 17.12 -1.98 -8.84
C ALA A 63 17.70 -0.61 -9.19
N ARG A 64 16.92 0.49 -9.04
CA ARG A 64 17.38 1.88 -9.21
C ARG A 64 18.19 2.40 -8.02
N GLY A 65 18.26 1.65 -6.91
CA GLY A 65 19.15 1.91 -5.77
C GLY A 65 18.98 3.30 -5.15
N LYS A 66 20.06 4.08 -5.09
CA LYS A 66 20.06 5.47 -4.55
C LYS A 66 19.14 6.41 -5.33
N ASP A 67 18.82 6.05 -6.56
CA ASP A 67 17.94 6.78 -7.47
C ASP A 67 16.59 6.07 -7.64
N ALA A 68 16.11 5.31 -6.65
CA ALA A 68 14.72 4.81 -6.62
C ALA A 68 13.72 5.95 -6.92
N HIS A 69 12.85 5.73 -7.92
CA HIS A 69 11.80 6.64 -8.39
C HIS A 69 10.73 5.85 -9.16
N LEU A 70 9.61 6.48 -9.53
CA LEU A 70 8.72 5.99 -10.58
C LEU A 70 8.92 6.77 -11.88
N THR A 71 8.81 6.09 -13.01
CA THR A 71 8.55 6.71 -14.31
C THR A 71 7.09 7.16 -14.41
N HIS A 72 6.79 8.04 -15.37
CA HIS A 72 5.41 8.52 -15.61
C HIS A 72 4.45 7.38 -15.99
N GLU A 73 4.92 6.41 -16.78
CA GLU A 73 4.16 5.22 -17.16
C GLU A 73 3.82 4.35 -15.94
N GLU A 74 4.81 4.09 -15.06
CA GLU A 74 4.59 3.36 -13.81
C GLU A 74 3.64 4.11 -12.88
N LEU A 75 3.73 5.44 -12.77
CA LEU A 75 2.79 6.25 -12.00
C LEU A 75 1.34 6.13 -12.53
N CYS A 76 1.17 6.16 -13.85
CA CYS A 76 -0.13 5.96 -14.49
C CYS A 76 -0.68 4.53 -14.29
N LEU A 77 0.19 3.51 -14.31
CA LEU A 77 -0.17 2.13 -14.03
C LEU A 77 -0.53 1.90 -12.56
N CYS A 78 0.16 2.53 -11.60
CA CYS A 78 -0.21 2.52 -10.18
C CYS A 78 -1.61 3.14 -9.97
N MET A 79 -1.91 4.27 -10.63
CA MET A 79 -3.26 4.86 -10.61
C MET A 79 -4.30 3.90 -11.21
N LYS A 80 -3.99 3.24 -12.34
CA LYS A 80 -4.84 2.20 -12.91
C LYS A 80 -5.09 1.09 -11.89
N TRP A 81 -4.07 0.56 -11.24
CA TRP A 81 -4.18 -0.51 -10.23
C TRP A 81 -5.07 -0.09 -9.05
N LYS A 82 -4.84 1.10 -8.46
CA LYS A 82 -5.68 1.66 -7.39
C LYS A 82 -7.17 1.71 -7.78
N LEU A 83 -7.47 2.17 -8.99
CA LEU A 83 -8.83 2.28 -9.51
C LEU A 83 -9.49 0.92 -9.84
N TRP A 84 -8.71 -0.15 -10.00
CA TRP A 84 -9.23 -1.52 -10.07
C TRP A 84 -9.51 -2.08 -8.68
N ARG A 85 -8.69 -1.79 -7.67
CA ARG A 85 -8.90 -2.25 -6.29
C ARG A 85 -10.06 -1.54 -5.57
N GLY A 86 -10.06 -0.20 -5.52
CA GLY A 86 -11.05 0.62 -4.79
C GLY A 86 -12.11 1.30 -5.66
N LYS A 87 -12.71 2.41 -5.19
CA LYS A 87 -13.71 3.22 -5.93
C LYS A 87 -13.13 3.78 -7.24
N PHE A 88 -13.93 3.80 -8.32
CA PHE A 88 -13.52 4.32 -9.62
C PHE A 88 -13.79 5.83 -9.73
N SER A 89 -12.75 6.64 -9.93
CA SER A 89 -12.86 8.08 -10.16
C SER A 89 -12.17 8.47 -11.49
N PRO A 90 -12.94 8.84 -12.55
CA PRO A 90 -12.38 9.25 -13.84
C PRO A 90 -11.39 10.42 -13.71
N ARG A 91 -11.75 11.43 -12.92
CA ARG A 91 -10.97 12.67 -12.73
C ARG A 91 -9.53 12.41 -12.26
N LEU A 92 -9.32 11.39 -11.41
CA LEU A 92 -7.96 11.04 -10.93
C LEU A 92 -7.08 10.47 -12.06
N LYS A 93 -7.68 9.74 -13.02
CA LYS A 93 -6.97 9.21 -14.19
C LYS A 93 -6.50 10.32 -15.13
N ASP A 94 -7.30 11.38 -15.28
CA ASP A 94 -6.92 12.50 -16.16
C ASP A 94 -5.87 13.39 -15.46
N LEU A 95 -6.04 13.64 -14.16
CA LEU A 95 -5.08 14.41 -13.36
C LEU A 95 -3.69 13.75 -13.29
N ILE A 96 -3.60 12.42 -13.14
CA ILE A 96 -2.29 11.74 -13.05
C ILE A 96 -1.48 11.90 -14.34
N GLN A 97 -2.15 11.90 -15.49
CA GLN A 97 -1.52 12.06 -16.80
C GLN A 97 -0.93 13.46 -17.00
N MET A 98 -1.49 14.50 -16.37
CA MET A 98 -0.99 15.89 -16.46
C MET A 98 0.35 16.14 -15.76
N ASN A 99 0.92 15.17 -15.04
CA ASN A 99 2.25 15.27 -14.46
C ASN A 99 3.32 15.13 -15.54
N THR A 100 4.42 15.89 -15.45
CA THR A 100 5.57 15.69 -16.34
C THR A 100 6.45 14.54 -15.85
N PRO A 101 7.15 13.80 -16.73
CA PRO A 101 8.08 12.75 -16.32
C PRO A 101 9.15 13.24 -15.33
N ARG A 102 9.67 14.46 -15.56
CA ARG A 102 10.66 15.10 -14.66
C ARG A 102 10.11 15.34 -13.25
N LEU A 103 8.87 15.83 -13.12
CA LEU A 103 8.23 16.06 -11.82
C LEU A 103 7.94 14.73 -11.11
N CYS A 104 7.41 13.75 -11.84
CA CYS A 104 7.15 12.40 -11.34
C CYS A 104 8.42 11.77 -10.74
N MET A 105 9.53 11.78 -11.47
CA MET A 105 10.81 11.27 -10.98
C MET A 105 11.32 12.04 -9.75
N ALA A 106 11.20 13.37 -9.74
CA ALA A 106 11.70 14.21 -8.65
C ALA A 106 10.96 13.95 -7.31
N GLU A 107 9.63 13.99 -7.32
CA GLU A 107 8.85 13.84 -6.09
C GLU A 107 8.82 12.39 -5.59
N THR A 108 8.76 11.39 -6.48
CA THR A 108 8.83 9.98 -6.05
C THR A 108 10.20 9.61 -5.50
N LYS A 109 11.30 10.11 -6.09
CA LYS A 109 12.65 9.97 -5.54
C LYS A 109 12.82 10.64 -4.19
N LYS A 110 12.26 11.84 -4.03
CA LYS A 110 12.23 12.55 -2.74
C LYS A 110 11.48 11.73 -1.69
N ALA A 111 10.30 11.21 -2.02
CA ALA A 111 9.47 10.41 -1.12
C ALA A 111 10.16 9.11 -0.66
N PHE A 112 10.65 8.29 -1.62
CA PHE A 112 11.37 7.05 -1.30
C PHE A 112 12.63 7.31 -0.47
N ARG A 113 13.33 8.44 -0.71
CA ARG A 113 14.48 8.84 0.10
C ARG A 113 14.13 9.23 1.54
N GLN A 114 12.96 9.86 1.79
CA GLN A 114 12.53 10.14 3.17
C GLN A 114 12.21 8.82 3.89
N LEU A 115 11.40 7.96 3.27
CA LEU A 115 10.99 6.69 3.86
C LEU A 115 12.18 5.75 4.13
N ALA A 116 13.11 5.61 3.18
CA ALA A 116 14.25 4.69 3.30
C ALA A 116 15.44 5.20 4.13
N LYS A 117 15.50 6.49 4.49
CA LYS A 117 16.62 7.07 5.27
C LYS A 117 16.24 7.64 6.63
N ARG A 118 14.97 7.98 6.83
CA ARG A 118 14.46 8.66 8.03
C ARG A 118 13.21 8.00 8.60
N GLU A 119 12.66 7.00 7.91
CA GLU A 119 11.38 6.35 8.23
C GLU A 119 10.21 7.35 8.30
N ASP A 120 10.40 8.52 7.67
CA ASP A 120 9.52 9.67 7.73
C ASP A 120 8.42 9.56 6.68
N LEU A 121 7.36 8.84 7.06
CA LEU A 121 6.16 8.64 6.26
C LEU A 121 5.44 9.97 5.97
N LEU A 122 5.40 10.91 6.92
CA LEU A 122 4.74 12.21 6.77
C LEU A 122 5.37 13.03 5.63
N SER A 123 6.70 13.22 5.66
CA SER A 123 7.43 13.92 4.60
C SER A 123 7.39 13.17 3.26
N ALA A 124 7.29 11.84 3.29
CA ALA A 124 7.17 11.03 2.07
C ALA A 124 5.81 11.25 1.38
N VAL A 125 4.71 11.24 2.15
CA VAL A 125 3.36 11.53 1.65
C VAL A 125 3.26 12.97 1.16
N GLN A 126 3.74 13.95 1.93
CA GLN A 126 3.76 15.37 1.51
C GLN A 126 4.56 15.63 0.24
N ALA A 127 5.63 14.86 -0.03
CA ALA A 127 6.34 14.92 -1.30
C ALA A 127 5.45 14.43 -2.47
N LEU A 128 4.77 13.31 -2.29
CA LEU A 128 3.90 12.72 -3.31
C LEU A 128 2.64 13.57 -3.59
N CYS A 129 2.08 14.23 -2.59
CA CYS A 129 0.93 15.13 -2.76
C CYS A 129 1.21 16.39 -3.61
N ASN A 130 2.47 16.65 -4.00
CA ASN A 130 2.81 17.67 -5.00
C ASN A 130 2.47 17.23 -6.45
N LEU A 131 2.17 15.94 -6.66
CA LEU A 131 1.77 15.39 -7.96
C LEU A 131 0.25 15.52 -8.16
N LYS A 132 -0.17 15.95 -9.35
CA LYS A 132 -1.59 16.05 -9.69
C LYS A 132 -2.26 14.69 -9.62
N GLY A 133 -3.42 14.61 -8.96
CA GLY A 133 -4.17 13.37 -8.78
C GLY A 133 -3.61 12.44 -7.70
N VAL A 134 -2.61 12.86 -6.92
CA VAL A 134 -2.05 12.08 -5.81
C VAL A 134 -2.47 12.71 -4.47
N GLY A 135 -3.46 12.11 -3.80
CA GLY A 135 -3.74 12.35 -2.38
C GLY A 135 -3.19 11.21 -1.51
N PRO A 136 -3.40 11.22 -0.17
CA PRO A 136 -2.82 10.24 0.76
C PRO A 136 -3.05 8.77 0.37
N ALA A 137 -4.27 8.40 -0.05
CA ALA A 137 -4.54 7.04 -0.53
C ALA A 137 -3.69 6.64 -1.76
N MET A 138 -3.47 7.55 -2.71
CA MET A 138 -2.60 7.29 -3.88
C MET A 138 -1.11 7.34 -3.52
N ALA A 139 -0.73 8.19 -2.55
CA ALA A 139 0.62 8.21 -2.00
C ALA A 139 0.96 6.86 -1.35
N SER A 140 0.03 6.26 -0.59
CA SER A 140 0.21 4.92 0.00
C SER A 140 0.51 3.87 -1.06
N THR A 141 -0.21 3.84 -2.20
CA THR A 141 0.08 2.94 -3.34
C THR A 141 1.52 3.08 -3.83
N ILE A 142 2.01 4.30 -3.97
CA ILE A 142 3.38 4.56 -4.45
C ILE A 142 4.40 4.12 -3.41
N LEU A 143 4.19 4.43 -2.13
CA LEU A 143 5.10 4.12 -1.03
C LEU A 143 5.19 2.62 -0.76
N THR A 144 4.05 1.91 -0.77
CA THR A 144 3.99 0.46 -0.67
C THR A 144 4.75 -0.24 -1.79
N ALA A 145 4.59 0.20 -3.04
CA ALA A 145 5.36 -0.35 -4.16
C ALA A 145 6.88 -0.10 -4.01
N GLY A 146 7.28 1.06 -3.47
CA GLY A 146 8.69 1.40 -3.27
C GLY A 146 9.33 0.77 -2.03
N ASN A 147 8.57 0.53 -0.96
CA ASN A 147 9.04 -0.07 0.28
C ASN A 147 7.88 -0.77 1.05
N PRO A 148 7.53 -2.02 0.70
CA PRO A 148 6.43 -2.76 1.32
C PRO A 148 6.69 -3.11 2.80
N GLU A 149 7.95 -3.04 3.25
CA GLU A 149 8.33 -3.25 4.65
C GLU A 149 7.87 -2.09 5.57
N MET A 150 7.63 -0.90 5.01
CA MET A 150 7.35 0.31 5.78
C MET A 150 5.94 0.89 5.57
N CYS A 151 5.18 0.44 4.56
CA CYS A 151 3.90 1.04 4.19
C CYS A 151 2.95 0.02 3.53
N GLY A 152 1.69 -0.02 3.95
CA GLY A 152 0.61 -0.75 3.27
C GLY A 152 -0.33 0.20 2.51
N PHE A 153 -1.04 -0.33 1.52
CA PHE A 153 -1.99 0.46 0.74
C PHE A 153 -3.25 0.80 1.57
N MET A 154 -3.60 2.07 1.62
CA MET A 154 -4.79 2.59 2.31
C MET A 154 -6.06 2.27 1.51
N ALA A 155 -6.52 1.02 1.62
CA ALA A 155 -7.78 0.54 1.08
C ALA A 155 -8.94 0.81 2.04
N ASP A 156 -10.07 1.25 1.49
CA ASP A 156 -11.34 1.47 2.19
C ASP A 156 -11.74 0.23 3.03
N GLU A 157 -11.59 -0.97 2.46
CA GLU A 157 -11.87 -2.24 3.15
C GLU A 157 -10.98 -2.46 4.39
N CYS A 158 -9.71 -2.07 4.31
CA CYS A 158 -8.75 -2.21 5.41
C CYS A 158 -8.97 -1.16 6.50
N LEU A 159 -9.37 0.06 6.13
CA LEU A 159 -9.75 1.11 7.09
C LEU A 159 -10.98 0.69 7.91
N LEU A 160 -12.02 0.17 7.24
CA LEU A 160 -13.22 -0.32 7.91
C LEU A 160 -12.94 -1.50 8.86
N ALA A 161 -11.93 -2.32 8.54
CA ALA A 161 -11.55 -3.51 9.31
C ALA A 161 -10.65 -3.23 10.53
N ILE A 162 -10.13 -2.02 10.70
CA ILE A 162 -9.29 -1.64 11.85
C ILE A 162 -10.17 -0.97 12.92
N PRO A 163 -10.27 -1.53 14.15
CA PRO A 163 -11.13 -0.95 15.19
C PRO A 163 -10.80 0.48 15.59
N GLU A 164 -9.51 0.83 15.58
CA GLU A 164 -8.94 2.11 15.98
C GLU A 164 -9.17 3.24 14.95
N ILE A 165 -9.82 2.93 13.82
CA ILE A 165 -10.15 3.90 12.76
C ILE A 165 -11.68 4.04 12.69
N GLU A 166 -12.14 5.25 13.01
CA GLU A 166 -13.57 5.62 13.02
C GLU A 166 -13.99 6.16 11.65
N GLY A 167 -14.17 5.26 10.69
CA GLY A 167 -14.68 5.57 9.35
C GLY A 167 -13.63 5.60 8.24
N ILE A 168 -13.88 6.36 7.18
CA ILE A 168 -13.02 6.42 5.99
C ILE A 168 -12.66 7.88 5.70
N ASP A 169 -11.56 8.34 6.28
CA ASP A 169 -10.99 9.66 6.05
C ASP A 169 -9.65 9.56 5.32
N TYR A 170 -9.55 10.16 4.13
CA TYR A 170 -8.37 10.09 3.27
C TYR A 170 -7.29 11.12 3.63
N THR A 171 -7.06 11.37 4.92
CA THR A 171 -6.06 12.34 5.39
C THR A 171 -4.68 11.69 5.57
N THR A 172 -3.62 12.52 5.57
CA THR A 172 -2.27 12.04 5.89
C THR A 172 -2.14 11.55 7.33
N LYS A 173 -2.94 12.10 8.26
CA LYS A 173 -2.98 11.66 9.66
C LYS A 173 -3.51 10.23 9.76
N GLU A 174 -4.62 9.93 9.10
CA GLU A 174 -5.19 8.58 9.14
C GLU A 174 -4.37 7.57 8.34
N LEU A 175 -3.67 7.98 7.28
CA LEU A 175 -2.66 7.12 6.64
C LEU A 175 -1.51 6.74 7.59
N ILE A 176 -1.05 7.66 8.44
CA ILE A 176 0.01 7.37 9.42
C ILE A 176 -0.52 6.44 10.52
N ASN A 177 -1.71 6.70 11.05
CA ASN A 177 -2.40 5.83 12.01
C ASN A 177 -2.56 4.40 11.43
N PHE A 178 -3.13 4.31 10.23
CA PHE A 178 -3.31 3.05 9.48
C PHE A 178 -2.02 2.24 9.33
N VAL A 179 -0.93 2.86 8.88
CA VAL A 179 0.36 2.17 8.72
C VAL A 179 0.93 1.71 10.07
N GLU A 180 0.72 2.47 11.14
CA GLU A 180 1.15 2.06 12.48
C GLU A 180 0.37 0.84 12.99
N GLN A 181 -0.96 0.80 12.80
CA GLN A 181 -1.76 -0.39 13.15
C GLN A 181 -1.30 -1.63 12.35
N LEU A 182 -1.00 -1.47 11.05
CA LEU A 182 -0.44 -2.56 10.24
C LEU A 182 0.93 -3.04 10.74
N LYS A 183 1.80 -2.14 11.24
CA LYS A 183 3.08 -2.51 11.87
C LYS A 183 2.87 -3.25 13.19
N VAL A 184 1.94 -2.81 14.03
CA VAL A 184 1.58 -3.48 15.29
C VAL A 184 1.09 -4.90 15.01
N ALA A 185 0.19 -5.07 14.03
CA ALA A 185 -0.29 -6.37 13.59
C ALA A 185 0.84 -7.25 13.04
N ALA A 186 1.69 -6.74 12.13
CA ALA A 186 2.85 -7.49 11.63
C ALA A 186 3.80 -7.91 12.77
N GLY A 187 4.06 -7.02 13.73
CA GLY A 187 4.88 -7.29 14.91
C GLY A 187 4.26 -8.29 15.89
N ARG A 188 2.92 -8.43 15.90
CA ARG A 188 2.20 -9.50 16.63
C ARG A 188 2.38 -10.83 15.91
N LEU A 189 2.04 -10.91 14.63
CA LEU A 189 2.08 -12.15 13.83
C LEU A 189 3.51 -12.74 13.77
N ASN A 190 4.54 -11.89 13.63
CA ASN A 190 5.94 -12.33 13.65
C ASN A 190 6.40 -12.94 15.00
N LYS A 191 5.74 -12.64 16.13
CA LYS A 191 6.05 -13.25 17.44
C LYS A 191 5.43 -14.63 17.61
N GLU A 192 4.41 -14.96 16.81
CA GLU A 192 3.73 -16.26 16.83
C GLU A 192 4.54 -17.35 16.08
N GLY A 193 5.64 -16.98 15.43
CA GLY A 193 6.62 -17.93 14.89
C GLY A 193 6.31 -18.47 13.49
N SER A 194 5.56 -17.74 12.65
CA SER A 194 5.34 -18.15 11.26
C SER A 194 6.61 -18.08 10.41
N ASP A 195 6.79 -19.08 9.53
CA ASP A 195 7.86 -19.09 8.51
C ASP A 195 7.79 -17.86 7.58
N ASN A 196 6.59 -17.31 7.41
CA ASN A 196 6.36 -16.05 6.73
C ASN A 196 6.73 -14.85 7.61
N GLN A 197 7.75 -14.09 7.20
CA GLN A 197 8.01 -12.75 7.72
C GLN A 197 6.86 -11.81 7.30
N TRP A 198 6.09 -11.32 8.26
CA TRP A 198 5.01 -10.35 8.08
C TRP A 198 5.55 -8.93 8.03
N ASN A 199 4.97 -8.13 7.16
CA ASN A 199 5.21 -6.70 7.03
C ASN A 199 3.87 -5.96 6.80
N PRO A 200 3.82 -4.62 6.88
CA PRO A 200 2.57 -3.87 6.76
C PRO A 200 1.80 -4.18 5.48
N HIS A 201 2.49 -4.36 4.36
CA HIS A 201 1.88 -4.69 3.08
C HIS A 201 1.24 -6.08 3.04
N LYS A 202 1.91 -7.12 3.57
CA LYS A 202 1.32 -8.47 3.66
C LYS A 202 0.09 -8.51 4.55
N VAL A 203 0.11 -7.80 5.68
CA VAL A 203 -1.05 -7.65 6.58
C VAL A 203 -2.21 -6.98 5.85
N GLU A 204 -1.94 -5.89 5.11
CA GLU A 204 -2.93 -5.20 4.29
C GLU A 204 -3.53 -6.10 3.19
N MET A 205 -2.71 -6.87 2.48
CA MET A 205 -3.18 -7.81 1.47
C MET A 205 -4.09 -8.89 2.05
N ALA A 206 -3.70 -9.47 3.19
CA ALA A 206 -4.50 -10.49 3.89
C ALA A 206 -5.83 -9.91 4.42
N LEU A 207 -5.79 -8.73 5.04
CA LEU A 207 -6.96 -8.04 5.59
C LEU A 207 -7.96 -7.64 4.49
N TRP A 208 -7.45 -7.13 3.37
CA TRP A 208 -8.27 -6.81 2.20
C TRP A 208 -8.91 -8.06 1.58
N ALA A 209 -8.14 -9.14 1.42
CA ALA A 209 -8.68 -10.39 0.89
C ALA A 209 -9.75 -10.98 1.83
N HIS A 210 -9.53 -10.93 3.16
CA HIS A 210 -10.52 -11.31 4.17
C HIS A 210 -11.83 -10.55 3.97
N PHE A 211 -11.77 -9.23 3.89
CA PHE A 211 -12.95 -8.37 3.68
C PHE A 211 -13.66 -8.69 2.37
N VAL A 212 -12.92 -8.88 1.27
CA VAL A 212 -13.50 -9.23 -0.04
C VAL A 212 -14.21 -10.59 -0.01
N PHE A 213 -13.67 -11.59 0.68
CA PHE A 213 -14.38 -12.86 0.91
C PHE A 213 -15.59 -12.68 1.83
N GLY A 214 -15.46 -11.87 2.89
CA GLY A 214 -16.56 -11.49 3.77
C GLY A 214 -17.76 -10.92 3.02
N GLU A 215 -17.54 -10.06 2.03
CA GLU A 215 -18.61 -9.47 1.23
C GLU A 215 -19.11 -10.37 0.09
N LEU A 216 -18.22 -11.04 -0.64
CA LEU A 216 -18.56 -11.69 -1.91
C LEU A 216 -18.67 -13.21 -1.86
N LYS A 217 -17.95 -13.88 -0.95
CA LYS A 217 -17.81 -15.34 -0.96
C LYS A 217 -17.35 -15.89 0.40
N LYS A 218 -18.27 -15.84 1.38
CA LYS A 218 -18.00 -16.16 2.81
C LYS A 218 -17.50 -17.58 3.05
N ASP A 219 -17.84 -18.52 2.17
CA ASP A 219 -17.39 -19.92 2.20
C ASP A 219 -15.88 -20.08 2.01
N MET A 220 -15.19 -19.11 1.38
CA MET A 220 -13.73 -19.12 1.28
C MET A 220 -13.03 -18.99 2.65
N LEU A 221 -13.74 -18.49 3.66
CA LEU A 221 -13.24 -18.35 5.04
C LEU A 221 -13.52 -19.58 5.92
N ASP A 222 -14.31 -20.55 5.46
CA ASP A 222 -14.65 -21.76 6.24
C ASP A 222 -13.46 -22.72 6.44
N GLY A 223 -12.47 -22.68 5.55
CA GLY A 223 -11.24 -23.47 5.66
C GLY A 223 -10.15 -22.84 6.55
N MET A 224 -10.42 -21.72 7.20
CA MET A 224 -9.46 -21.02 8.06
C MET A 224 -9.09 -21.89 9.27
N PRO A 225 -7.80 -22.04 9.63
CA PRO A 225 -7.40 -22.90 10.74
C PRO A 225 -7.99 -22.42 12.08
N GLU A 226 -8.42 -23.36 12.91
CA GLU A 226 -8.92 -23.04 14.25
C GLU A 226 -7.81 -22.42 15.11
N THR A 227 -8.17 -21.41 15.91
CA THR A 227 -7.26 -20.84 16.91
C THR A 227 -6.89 -21.93 17.91
N PRO A 228 -5.59 -22.21 18.15
CA PRO A 228 -5.18 -23.16 19.17
C PRO A 228 -5.78 -22.73 20.51
N ALA A 229 -6.57 -23.61 21.15
CA ALA A 229 -7.15 -23.31 22.43
C ALA A 229 -6.01 -23.02 23.44
N PRO A 230 -6.11 -21.97 24.29
CA PRO A 230 -5.15 -21.78 25.36
C PRO A 230 -5.19 -23.02 26.25
N SER A 231 -4.06 -23.72 26.36
CA SER A 231 -3.95 -24.98 27.10
C SER A 231 -3.99 -24.73 28.60
N SER A 232 -5.19 -24.44 29.11
CA SER A 232 -5.50 -24.39 30.53
C SER A 232 -5.43 -25.79 31.14
N THR A 233 -4.23 -26.21 31.52
CA THR A 233 -4.04 -27.41 32.34
C THR A 233 -3.00 -27.16 33.42
N GLN A 234 -3.41 -26.38 34.41
CA GLN A 234 -2.91 -26.51 35.78
C GLN A 234 -4.10 -26.83 36.68
N GLN A 235 -4.40 -28.13 36.81
CA GLN A 235 -5.10 -28.59 38.01
C GLN A 235 -4.09 -28.60 39.17
N PRO A 236 -4.47 -28.16 40.37
CA PRO A 236 -3.62 -28.28 41.54
C PRO A 236 -3.54 -29.76 41.96
N ALA A 237 -2.33 -30.30 42.05
CA ALA A 237 -2.10 -31.59 42.67
C ALA A 237 -1.97 -31.39 44.19
N GLU A 238 -2.91 -31.93 44.95
CA GLU A 238 -2.92 -31.87 46.42
C GLU A 238 -2.87 -33.28 47.03
N ASN A 239 -2.19 -33.38 48.17
CA ASN A 239 -2.06 -34.52 49.11
C ASN A 239 -1.08 -35.68 48.80
N GLY A 240 -0.26 -35.98 49.82
CA GLY A 240 0.68 -37.11 49.87
C GLY A 240 1.73 -37.01 51.00
N ASP A 241 1.30 -36.99 52.26
CA ASP A 241 2.14 -36.87 53.48
C ASP A 241 3.18 -38.00 53.66
N SER A 242 4.35 -37.68 54.23
CA SER A 242 5.24 -38.61 54.95
C SER A 242 6.33 -37.88 55.75
N GLN A 243 6.28 -38.02 57.07
CA GLN A 243 7.25 -37.49 58.04
C GLN A 243 8.57 -38.32 58.06
N THR A 244 9.75 -37.69 58.13
CA THR A 244 10.84 -38.18 59.03
C THR A 244 11.90 -37.11 59.39
N GLN A 245 11.92 -36.72 60.67
CA GLN A 245 13.05 -36.39 61.58
C GLN A 245 14.30 -35.58 61.14
N SER A 246 14.65 -34.61 62.01
CA SER A 246 15.91 -33.86 62.05
C SER A 246 17.08 -34.66 62.63
N PRO A 247 18.32 -34.10 62.59
CA PRO A 247 18.98 -33.82 63.88
C PRO A 247 19.68 -32.45 63.97
N GLN A 248 19.76 -31.91 65.20
CA GLN A 248 20.39 -30.63 65.55
C GLN A 248 21.91 -30.74 65.78
N LYS A 249 22.67 -29.63 65.61
CA LYS A 249 23.75 -29.28 66.55
C LYS A 249 24.23 -27.81 66.49
N ALA A 250 24.05 -27.10 67.62
CA ALA A 250 24.93 -26.11 68.31
C ALA A 250 25.71 -24.99 67.55
N LYS A 251 26.16 -23.88 68.17
CA LYS A 251 25.72 -23.00 69.30
C LYS A 251 26.73 -21.82 69.40
N ASN A 252 26.34 -20.70 70.04
CA ASN A 252 27.12 -19.50 70.42
C ASN A 252 27.40 -18.49 69.27
N GLY A 253 27.35 -17.16 69.47
CA GLY A 253 26.84 -16.38 70.61
C GLY A 253 27.54 -15.00 70.78
N ASP A 254 26.75 -13.94 71.05
CA ASP A 254 27.14 -12.60 71.59
C ASP A 254 28.16 -11.73 70.79
N ALA A 255 28.18 -10.38 70.85
CA ALA A 255 27.32 -9.40 71.53
C ALA A 255 27.36 -8.00 70.85
N ASN A 256 26.20 -7.30 70.85
CA ASN A 256 26.00 -5.86 71.18
C ASN A 256 26.51 -4.70 70.25
N PRO A 257 26.08 -3.42 70.45
CA PRO A 257 25.20 -2.76 69.46
C PRO A 257 25.52 -1.24 69.25
N GLU A 258 24.47 -0.40 69.19
CA GLU A 258 24.43 1.08 69.12
C GLU A 258 24.63 1.65 67.69
N GLU A 259 23.58 2.16 67.01
CA GLU A 259 22.81 3.41 67.19
C GLU A 259 23.32 4.52 66.24
N SER A 260 22.53 5.49 65.75
CA SER A 260 21.08 5.68 65.63
C SER A 260 20.79 6.77 64.56
N ASN A 261 19.51 6.98 64.22
CA ASN A 261 18.79 8.17 63.65
C ASN A 261 19.56 9.48 63.30
N ASP A 262 19.09 10.41 62.45
CA ASP A 262 17.85 10.65 61.67
C ASP A 262 18.23 11.67 60.54
N SER A 263 17.69 11.65 59.32
CA SER A 263 16.41 12.24 58.84
C SER A 263 16.38 13.77 58.64
N MET A 264 15.59 14.20 57.64
CA MET A 264 15.25 15.57 57.17
C MET A 264 16.39 16.37 56.50
N ASP A 265 16.34 16.69 55.21
CA ASP A 265 15.37 17.52 54.43
C ASP A 265 15.58 19.04 54.58
N SER A 266 15.89 19.70 53.45
CA SER A 266 15.28 20.97 53.03
C SER A 266 15.89 21.48 51.72
N ALA A 267 15.03 22.00 50.84
CA ALA A 267 15.44 22.73 49.64
C ALA A 267 15.73 24.21 49.96
N PHE A 268 16.54 24.89 49.13
CA PHE A 268 16.09 25.97 48.22
C PHE A 268 17.25 26.71 47.53
N ALA A 269 16.98 27.11 46.28
CA ALA A 269 17.53 28.22 45.50
C ALA A 269 18.94 28.80 45.78
N ASN A 270 19.72 28.94 44.71
CA ASN A 270 20.13 30.31 44.32
C ASN A 270 20.30 30.50 42.81
N LYS A 271 20.46 31.77 42.40
CA LYS A 271 20.00 32.34 41.12
C LYS A 271 21.11 33.13 40.41
N GLU A 272 21.12 33.08 39.06
CA GLU A 272 21.74 34.00 38.08
C GLU A 272 23.22 34.44 38.21
N ASN A 273 23.94 34.44 37.08
CA ASN A 273 24.32 35.73 36.48
C ASN A 273 24.59 35.60 34.96
N LEU A 274 24.34 36.68 34.21
CA LEU A 274 24.73 36.85 32.81
C LEU A 274 26.13 37.47 32.70
N THR A 275 26.81 37.28 31.57
CA THR A 275 27.44 38.39 30.82
C THR A 275 27.54 38.02 29.34
N ALA A 276 27.48 39.04 28.48
CA ALA A 276 27.50 38.89 27.02
C ALA A 276 28.94 38.92 26.46
N ASN A 277 29.10 38.50 25.20
CA ASN A 277 29.79 39.34 24.22
C ASN A 277 29.41 38.99 22.77
N THR A 278 29.57 39.99 21.90
CA THR A 278 29.07 40.07 20.52
C THR A 278 30.19 40.06 19.49
N ASN A 279 29.97 39.52 18.28
CA ASN A 279 29.99 40.25 16.98
C ASN A 279 30.31 39.38 15.73
N GLY A 280 29.70 39.77 14.60
CA GLY A 280 30.05 39.39 13.21
C GLY A 280 29.06 38.42 12.57
N THR A 281 28.10 38.81 11.71
CA THR A 281 28.22 39.33 10.32
C THR A 281 28.84 38.29 9.36
N SER A 282 28.26 37.82 8.25
CA SER A 282 26.95 38.00 7.57
C SER A 282 26.66 36.71 6.72
N ASP A 283 25.58 36.45 5.94
CA ASP A 283 24.32 37.13 5.56
C ASP A 283 23.27 36.04 5.15
N ALA A 284 21.95 36.26 5.28
CA ALA A 284 20.96 36.57 4.21
C ALA A 284 20.98 35.68 2.94
N GLU A 285 19.92 35.00 2.45
CA GLU A 285 18.51 34.81 2.89
C GLU A 285 18.00 33.43 2.43
N ASN A 286 17.06 32.79 3.15
CA ASN A 286 15.98 31.99 2.55
C ASN A 286 14.84 31.70 3.56
N SER A 287 14.12 32.75 3.95
CA SER A 287 12.90 32.59 4.76
C SER A 287 11.74 32.10 3.90
N ARG A 288 11.54 30.79 3.83
CA ARG A 288 10.25 30.21 3.43
C ARG A 288 9.67 29.42 4.60
N ALA A 289 8.86 30.11 5.40
CA ALA A 289 8.18 29.55 6.55
C ALA A 289 7.34 28.33 6.14
N SER A 290 7.40 27.29 6.96
CA SER A 290 6.54 26.11 6.83
C SER A 290 5.08 26.48 7.07
N VAL A 291 4.34 26.76 6.00
CA VAL A 291 2.88 26.67 6.04
C VAL A 291 2.53 25.19 6.14
N ILE A 292 1.87 24.79 7.22
CA ILE A 292 1.28 23.45 7.35
C ILE A 292 0.12 23.39 6.35
N SER A 293 0.41 22.93 5.14
CA SER A 293 -0.62 22.68 4.14
C SER A 293 -1.20 21.30 4.41
N ASN A 294 -2.28 21.24 5.17
CA ASN A 294 -3.13 20.05 5.23
C ASN A 294 -3.59 19.72 3.80
N CYS A 295 -3.27 18.53 3.30
CA CYS A 295 -3.68 18.06 1.98
C CYS A 295 -5.00 17.29 2.07
N GLU A 296 -6.04 17.96 2.57
CA GLU A 296 -7.36 17.36 2.88
C GLU A 296 -8.32 17.37 1.67
N ASP A 297 -8.03 18.16 0.62
CA ASP A 297 -8.90 18.31 -0.55
C ASP A 297 -8.76 17.21 -1.62
N THR A 298 -9.34 16.03 -1.36
CA THR A 298 -9.93 15.20 -2.43
C THR A 298 -11.39 14.90 -2.13
N ASN A 299 -12.25 15.81 -2.55
CA ASN A 299 -13.70 15.75 -2.42
C ASN A 299 -14.31 14.56 -3.20
N ASP A 300 -14.54 13.43 -2.52
CA ASP A 300 -15.15 12.19 -3.07
C ASP A 300 -16.41 11.75 -2.27
N SER A 301 -17.04 12.71 -1.58
CA SER A 301 -18.25 12.52 -0.77
C SER A 301 -19.45 13.20 -1.44
N VAL A 302 -20.15 12.47 -2.30
CA VAL A 302 -21.53 12.79 -2.69
C VAL A 302 -22.42 11.59 -2.40
N ALA A 303 -23.36 11.77 -1.47
CA ALA A 303 -24.41 10.81 -1.19
C ALA A 303 -25.47 10.90 -2.29
N VAL A 304 -25.91 9.75 -2.81
CA VAL A 304 -27.09 9.65 -3.68
C VAL A 304 -28.23 9.11 -2.84
N SER A 305 -29.20 9.96 -2.53
CA SER A 305 -30.48 9.55 -1.95
C SER A 305 -31.43 9.13 -3.06
N GLU A 306 -31.92 7.90 -3.02
CA GLU A 306 -33.11 7.50 -3.78
C GLU A 306 -34.33 8.31 -3.35
N ALA A 307 -35.13 8.73 -4.31
CA ALA A 307 -36.53 9.11 -4.10
C ALA A 307 -37.33 8.65 -5.32
N ALA A 308 -38.44 7.94 -5.08
CA ALA A 308 -39.23 7.32 -6.13
C ALA A 308 -40.31 8.25 -6.69
N SER A 309 -40.67 7.98 -7.95
CA SER A 309 -42.00 8.17 -8.56
C SER A 309 -42.79 9.46 -8.29
N GLU A 310 -43.04 10.22 -9.36
CA GLU A 310 -44.41 10.65 -9.65
C GLU A 310 -44.64 10.75 -11.16
N ALA A 311 -45.88 10.55 -11.61
CA ALA A 311 -46.26 10.52 -13.01
C ALA A 311 -47.34 11.58 -13.29
N LEU A 312 -47.24 12.27 -14.44
CA LEU A 312 -48.31 13.10 -14.99
C LEU A 312 -48.32 13.02 -16.52
N SER A 313 -49.48 13.30 -17.10
CA SER A 313 -49.97 12.74 -18.37
C SER A 313 -50.31 13.79 -19.45
N GLU A 314 -50.42 13.30 -20.70
CA GLU A 314 -51.13 13.90 -21.87
C GLU A 314 -50.68 15.30 -22.37
N ALA A 315 -50.09 15.46 -23.57
CA ALA A 315 -50.63 15.34 -24.96
C ALA A 315 -51.18 16.69 -25.51
N PRO A 316 -51.54 16.81 -26.82
CA PRO A 316 -50.61 16.80 -27.96
C PRO A 316 -50.75 18.05 -28.88
N SER A 317 -49.86 18.24 -29.86
CA SER A 317 -50.09 19.12 -31.03
C SER A 317 -49.27 18.69 -32.25
N GLU A 318 -49.93 18.53 -33.39
CA GLU A 318 -49.32 18.19 -34.70
C GLU A 318 -49.03 19.47 -35.55
N PRO A 319 -48.99 19.45 -36.90
CA PRO A 319 -47.73 19.40 -37.64
C PRO A 319 -47.56 20.57 -38.62
N VAL A 320 -46.39 20.70 -39.26
CA VAL A 320 -46.27 21.42 -40.53
C VAL A 320 -45.41 20.63 -41.52
N SER A 321 -45.98 20.37 -42.69
CA SER A 321 -45.35 19.76 -43.85
C SER A 321 -45.48 20.68 -45.05
N GLU A 322 -44.40 20.89 -45.82
CA GLU A 322 -44.41 20.82 -47.29
C GLU A 322 -42.99 20.92 -47.86
N ALA A 323 -42.81 20.48 -49.11
CA ALA A 323 -41.51 20.23 -49.77
C ALA A 323 -41.39 21.06 -51.08
N PRO A 324 -40.83 20.56 -52.21
CA PRO A 324 -39.44 20.13 -52.49
C PRO A 324 -38.78 20.91 -53.66
N SER A 325 -37.49 20.64 -53.92
CA SER A 325 -36.82 20.64 -55.25
C SER A 325 -35.49 19.87 -55.08
N GLU A 326 -35.17 18.78 -55.80
CA GLU A 326 -34.78 18.69 -57.22
C GLU A 326 -33.57 19.60 -57.57
N THR A 327 -32.46 19.16 -58.19
CA THR A 327 -32.08 17.84 -58.78
C THR A 327 -30.56 17.79 -59.05
N VAL A 328 -29.99 16.59 -59.31
CA VAL A 328 -28.83 16.32 -60.24
C VAL A 328 -27.43 16.85 -59.83
N SER A 329 -26.32 16.11 -59.93
CA SER A 329 -26.06 14.69 -60.26
C SER A 329 -24.65 14.24 -59.84
N GLU A 330 -24.41 12.92 -59.83
CA GLU A 330 -23.09 12.27 -59.77
C GLU A 330 -22.26 12.51 -61.07
N PRO A 331 -21.00 12.01 -61.14
CA PRO A 331 -20.86 10.64 -61.66
C PRO A 331 -19.91 9.71 -60.88
N ASP A 332 -20.27 8.43 -60.93
CA ASP A 332 -19.51 7.25 -60.51
C ASP A 332 -18.29 6.97 -61.42
N THR A 333 -17.23 6.34 -60.88
CA THR A 333 -16.37 5.38 -61.60
C THR A 333 -15.58 4.53 -60.60
N GLN A 334 -16.05 3.31 -60.33
CA GLN A 334 -15.18 2.21 -59.87
C GLN A 334 -14.24 1.74 -61.00
N MET A 335 -12.99 1.41 -60.69
CA MET A 335 -12.28 0.26 -61.29
C MET A 335 -11.09 -0.21 -60.42
N THR A 336 -11.15 -1.45 -59.96
CA THR A 336 -9.96 -2.32 -59.80
C THR A 336 -9.96 -3.30 -60.98
N PRO A 337 -8.81 -3.85 -61.43
CA PRO A 337 -8.30 -5.07 -60.79
C PRO A 337 -6.76 -5.27 -60.82
N ALA A 338 -6.31 -6.28 -60.06
CA ALA A 338 -5.08 -7.06 -60.27
C ALA A 338 -5.50 -8.54 -60.52
N PRO A 339 -4.63 -9.53 -60.81
CA PRO A 339 -3.16 -9.53 -60.87
C PRO A 339 -2.55 -10.23 -62.12
N ALA A 340 -1.22 -10.32 -62.20
CA ALA A 340 -0.51 -11.28 -63.06
C ALA A 340 0.85 -11.70 -62.44
N THR A 341 1.26 -12.93 -62.70
CA THR A 341 2.46 -13.62 -62.18
C THR A 341 3.50 -13.92 -63.28
N GLU A 342 4.62 -14.56 -62.89
CA GLU A 342 5.72 -15.11 -63.72
C GLU A 342 6.81 -14.12 -64.20
N ALA A 343 8.05 -14.53 -64.51
CA ALA A 343 8.92 -15.61 -64.00
C ALA A 343 10.33 -15.45 -64.63
N SER A 344 11.37 -16.02 -64.01
CA SER A 344 12.75 -16.22 -64.55
C SER A 344 13.56 -14.96 -64.93
N ALA A 345 14.89 -14.84 -64.83
CA ALA A 345 16.03 -15.58 -64.27
C ALA A 345 17.21 -15.38 -65.26
N THR A 346 18.34 -14.82 -64.82
CA THR A 346 19.70 -15.14 -65.34
C THR A 346 20.80 -14.49 -64.47
N ARG A 347 22.02 -15.04 -64.55
CA ARG A 347 23.22 -14.81 -63.71
C ARG A 347 24.44 -14.67 -64.68
N PRO A 348 25.71 -14.80 -64.27
CA PRO A 348 26.58 -14.00 -63.37
C PRO A 348 27.69 -13.19 -64.12
N THR A 349 28.46 -12.36 -63.38
CA THR A 349 29.96 -12.30 -63.34
C THR A 349 30.33 -11.51 -62.07
N ASP A 350 30.97 -12.07 -61.05
CA ASP A 350 32.37 -12.54 -60.93
C ASP A 350 33.38 -11.43 -60.54
N SER A 351 33.99 -11.58 -59.36
CA SER A 351 35.33 -11.11 -58.97
C SER A 351 35.59 -11.47 -57.49
N THR A 352 36.53 -12.39 -57.30
CA THR A 352 37.12 -12.83 -56.01
C THR A 352 38.08 -11.80 -55.41
N ASP A 353 38.18 -11.75 -54.08
CA ASP A 353 39.45 -12.09 -53.41
C ASP A 353 39.26 -12.47 -51.91
N GLU A 354 40.18 -13.27 -51.37
CA GLU A 354 40.16 -13.83 -50.00
C GLU A 354 41.15 -13.12 -49.03
N PRO A 355 41.07 -13.34 -47.70
CA PRO A 355 41.81 -12.54 -46.72
C PRO A 355 43.18 -13.11 -46.32
N ALA A 356 44.14 -12.22 -46.04
CA ALA A 356 45.43 -12.60 -45.45
C ALA A 356 45.46 -12.42 -43.91
N GLN A 357 45.71 -13.50 -43.18
CA GLN A 357 46.01 -13.49 -41.75
C GLN A 357 47.43 -12.95 -41.46
N LYS A 358 47.65 -12.26 -40.33
CA LYS A 358 48.87 -12.48 -39.50
C LYS A 358 48.85 -11.86 -38.09
N LYS A 359 48.98 -12.77 -37.11
CA LYS A 359 49.82 -12.76 -35.90
C LYS A 359 49.71 -11.63 -34.87
N ALA A 360 49.44 -12.08 -33.64
CA ALA A 360 49.77 -11.41 -32.39
C ALA A 360 51.28 -11.21 -32.20
N LYS A 361 51.65 -10.29 -31.29
CA LYS A 361 52.94 -10.29 -30.59
C LYS A 361 52.73 -9.97 -29.11
N VAL A 362 53.33 -10.79 -28.26
CA VAL A 362 53.59 -10.57 -26.83
C VAL A 362 55.08 -10.24 -26.71
N ASP A 363 55.42 -9.29 -25.85
CA ASP A 363 56.73 -8.96 -25.23
C ASP A 363 56.44 -7.73 -24.33
N GLU A 364 57.00 -7.52 -23.13
CA GLU A 364 57.76 -8.36 -22.19
C GLU A 364 57.52 -7.80 -20.77
#